data_AF-A0A949ZBZ2-F1
#
_entry.id   AF-A0A949ZBZ2-F1
#
_cell.length_a   1.000
_cell.length_b   1.000
_cell.length_c   1.000
_cell.angle_alpha   90.00
_cell.angle_beta   90.00
_cell.angle_gamma   90.00
#
_symmetry.space_group_name_H-M   'P 1'
#
loop_
_entity.id
_entity.type
_entity.pdbx_description
1 polymer ?
#
loop_
_entity_poly.entity_id
_entity_poly.type
_entity_poly.pdbx_seq_one_letter_code
_entity_poly.pdbx_strand_id
1 'polypeptide(L)'
;MQATAAMRVRIFACTIIAVTVAGCTRVTTQSTLEGHHKNPWTHAGILRIGDTRVPDNLNRMLGTLTVDTEIDSLWCAHLFVVDEKEALRPELA
;
A
#
# COMPACT_ATOMS: atom_id res chain seq x y z
N MET A 1 34.10 33.76 32.47
CA MET A 1 32.77 34.05 31.90
C MET A 1 32.59 33.37 30.53
N GLN A 2 32.42 32.04 30.48
CA GLN A 2 32.22 31.30 29.20
C GLN A 2 31.00 30.34 29.22
N ALA A 3 30.31 30.21 30.36
CA ALA A 3 29.23 29.25 30.54
C ALA A 3 27.93 29.59 29.77
N THR A 4 27.74 30.86 29.37
CA THR A 4 26.50 31.31 28.72
C THR A 4 26.42 30.90 27.25
N ALA A 5 27.55 30.79 26.54
CA ALA A 5 27.56 30.41 25.13
C ALA A 5 27.25 28.92 24.94
N ALA A 6 27.90 28.04 25.73
CA ALA A 6 27.66 26.60 25.68
C ALA A 6 26.23 26.22 26.11
N MET A 7 25.68 26.93 27.11
CA MET A 7 24.30 26.72 27.55
C MET A 7 23.29 27.16 26.48
N ARG A 8 23.54 28.28 25.80
CA ARG A 8 22.70 28.75 24.67
C ARG A 8 22.72 27.77 23.50
N VAL A 9 23.90 27.25 23.13
CA VAL A 9 24.03 26.27 22.04
C VAL A 9 23.30 24.96 22.35
N ARG A 10 23.35 24.48 23.60
CA ARG A 10 22.62 23.27 24.03
C ARG A 10 21.10 23.45 23.98
N ILE A 11 20.60 24.60 24.41
CA ILE A 11 19.16 24.92 24.35
C ILE A 11 18.68 24.97 22.90
N PHE A 12 19.45 25.62 22.01
CA PHE A 12 19.15 25.66 20.58
C PHE A 12 19.18 24.26 19.91
N ALA A 13 20.12 23.40 20.29
CA ALA A 13 20.16 22.03 19.77
C ALA A 13 18.93 21.21 20.22
N CYS A 14 18.51 21.34 21.47
CA CYS A 14 17.34 20.64 21.99
C CYS A 14 16.02 21.09 21.35
N THR A 15 15.87 22.39 21.05
CA THR A 15 14.65 22.88 20.38
C THR A 15 14.56 22.42 18.93
N ILE A 16 15.68 22.34 18.21
CA ILE A 16 15.71 21.81 16.84
C ILE A 16 15.29 20.33 16.80
N ILE A 17 15.82 19.52 17.72
CA ILE A 17 15.48 18.08 17.80
C ILE A 17 14.00 17.90 18.18
N ALA A 18 13.46 18.71 19.09
CA ALA A 18 12.06 18.61 19.48
C ALA A 18 11.09 18.94 18.32
N VAL A 19 11.43 19.92 17.47
CA VAL A 19 10.61 20.30 16.31
C VAL A 19 10.67 19.24 15.20
N THR A 20 11.83 18.62 14.96
CA THR A 20 11.94 17.58 13.92
C THR A 20 11.21 16.27 14.29
N VAL A 21 11.22 15.87 15.57
CA VAL A 21 10.48 14.67 16.02
C VAL A 21 8.97 14.90 16.06
N ALA A 22 8.51 16.12 16.38
CA ALA A 22 7.08 16.48 16.33
C ALA A 22 6.54 16.53 14.88
N GLY A 23 7.39 16.85 13.90
CA GLY A 23 7.01 16.86 12.48
C GLY A 23 6.83 15.46 11.87
N CYS A 24 7.51 14.44 12.39
CA CYS A 24 7.46 13.08 11.85
C CYS A 24 6.34 12.19 12.44
N THR A 25 5.65 12.64 13.50
CA THR A 25 4.60 11.84 14.17
C THR A 25 3.19 12.09 13.66
N ARG A 26 2.98 13.00 12.71
CA ARG A 26 1.71 13.07 12.00
C ARG A 26 1.68 12.08 10.85
N VAL A 27 1.60 10.79 11.17
CA VAL A 27 0.94 9.84 10.26
C VAL A 27 -0.54 10.19 10.30
N THR A 28 -0.92 11.16 9.48
CA THR A 28 -2.32 11.47 9.24
C THR A 28 -2.85 10.28 8.43
N THR A 29 -3.59 9.37 9.06
CA THR A 29 -4.55 8.50 8.37
C THR A 29 -5.80 9.29 7.97
N GLN A 30 -5.62 10.56 7.66
CA GLN A 30 -6.66 11.47 7.27
C GLN A 30 -6.40 11.81 5.81
N SER A 31 -7.02 11.03 4.93
CA SER A 31 -7.29 11.46 3.56
C SER A 31 -8.22 12.67 3.62
N THR A 32 -7.68 13.84 4.00
CA THR A 32 -8.32 15.11 3.71
C THR A 32 -8.21 15.30 2.21
N LEU A 33 -9.24 14.83 1.51
CA LEU A 33 -9.62 15.21 0.16
C LEU A 33 -9.95 16.71 0.12
N GLU A 34 -8.99 17.56 0.45
CA GLU A 34 -9.02 19.00 0.18
C GLU A 34 -8.17 19.24 -1.07
N GLY A 35 -8.77 18.90 -2.20
CA GLY A 35 -8.14 18.92 -3.52
C GLY A 35 -8.94 18.04 -4.47
N HIS A 36 -10.06 18.59 -4.96
CA HIS A 36 -11.03 17.93 -5.83
C HIS A 36 -10.46 17.53 -7.19
N HIS A 37 -9.64 16.48 -7.22
CA HIS A 37 -9.42 15.67 -8.42
C HIS A 37 -9.47 14.19 -8.04
N LYS A 38 -10.60 13.75 -7.47
CA LYS A 38 -10.95 12.33 -7.55
C LYS A 38 -11.05 12.03 -9.05
N ASN A 39 -10.19 11.16 -9.56
CA ASN A 39 -10.24 10.78 -10.96
C ASN A 39 -11.68 10.40 -11.32
N PRO A 40 -12.28 11.01 -12.36
CA PRO A 40 -13.72 10.85 -12.63
C PRO A 40 -14.13 9.41 -12.91
N TRP A 41 -13.18 8.54 -13.26
CA TRP A 41 -13.38 7.11 -13.42
C TRP A 41 -13.33 6.30 -12.12
N THR A 42 -13.09 6.90 -10.95
CA THR A 42 -13.01 6.19 -9.67
C THR A 42 -14.36 6.22 -8.95
N HIS A 43 -15.06 5.08 -8.95
CA HIS A 43 -16.33 4.90 -8.23
C HIS A 43 -16.09 4.04 -6.96
N ALA A 44 -16.83 4.36 -5.89
CA ALA A 44 -16.74 3.57 -4.65
C ALA A 44 -17.24 2.13 -4.90
N GLY A 45 -16.55 1.15 -4.32
CA GLY A 45 -16.87 -0.28 -4.50
C GLY A 45 -16.41 -0.89 -5.83
N ILE A 46 -15.78 -0.11 -6.73
CA ILE A 46 -15.25 -0.63 -7.99
C ILE A 46 -13.73 -0.60 -7.96
N LEU A 47 -13.11 -1.77 -7.94
CA LEU A 47 -11.67 -1.93 -8.20
C LEU A 47 -11.46 -2.06 -9.71
N ARG A 48 -10.61 -1.20 -10.29
CA ARG A 48 -10.18 -1.29 -11.69
C ARG A 48 -8.69 -1.62 -11.73
N ILE A 49 -8.37 -2.74 -12.36
CA ILE A 49 -7.02 -3.25 -12.54
C ILE A 49 -6.72 -3.21 -14.04
N GLY A 50 -5.54 -2.75 -14.42
CA GLY A 50 -5.08 -2.74 -15.81
C GLY A 50 -3.76 -3.49 -15.93
N ASP A 51 -3.64 -4.32 -16.96
CA ASP A 51 -2.40 -4.97 -17.40
C ASP A 51 -2.16 -4.59 -18.87
N THR A 52 -0.90 -4.57 -19.29
CA THR A 52 -0.51 -4.34 -20.70
C THR A 52 -0.51 -5.63 -21.51
N ARG A 53 -0.54 -6.79 -20.85
CA ARG A 53 -0.59 -8.11 -21.46
C ARG A 53 -2.05 -8.50 -21.68
N VAL A 54 -2.33 -9.05 -22.86
CA VAL A 54 -3.63 -9.61 -23.19
C VAL A 54 -3.61 -11.11 -22.85
N PRO A 55 -4.60 -11.63 -22.10
CA PRO A 55 -4.69 -13.06 -21.82
C PRO A 55 -4.84 -13.85 -23.12
N ASP A 56 -4.17 -15.00 -23.20
CA ASP A 56 -4.26 -15.88 -24.38
C ASP A 56 -5.46 -16.80 -24.31
N ASN A 57 -5.91 -17.12 -23.08
CA ASN A 57 -7.01 -18.03 -22.80
C ASN A 57 -7.66 -17.70 -21.45
N LEU A 58 -8.98 -17.88 -21.36
CA LEU A 58 -9.73 -17.80 -20.10
C LEU A 58 -10.02 -19.19 -19.51
N ASN A 59 -9.48 -20.25 -20.11
CA ASN A 59 -9.50 -21.57 -19.53
C ASN A 59 -8.18 -21.80 -18.81
N ARG A 60 -8.26 -21.88 -17.48
CA ARG A 60 -7.12 -22.15 -16.59
C ARG A 60 -6.23 -23.31 -17.02
N MET A 61 -6.80 -24.38 -17.58
CA MET A 61 -6.04 -25.56 -17.97
C MET A 61 -5.23 -25.34 -19.27
N LEU A 62 -5.54 -24.28 -20.01
CA LEU A 62 -4.96 -23.98 -21.33
C LEU A 62 -4.18 -22.67 -21.36
N GLY A 63 -4.40 -21.76 -20.40
CA GLY A 63 -3.67 -20.50 -20.29
C GLY A 63 -2.19 -20.72 -20.00
N THR A 64 -1.34 -19.91 -20.62
CA THR A 64 0.13 -20.03 -20.48
C THR A 64 0.79 -18.79 -19.92
N LEU A 65 0.04 -17.70 -19.79
CA LEU A 65 0.52 -16.43 -19.29
C LEU A 65 0.18 -16.26 -17.82
N THR A 66 1.00 -15.49 -17.11
CA THR A 66 0.74 -15.14 -15.70
C THR A 66 -0.59 -14.40 -15.53
N VAL A 67 -0.96 -13.57 -16.52
CA VAL A 67 -2.23 -12.81 -16.50
C VAL A 67 -3.45 -13.76 -16.48
N ASP A 68 -3.35 -14.94 -17.08
CA ASP A 68 -4.44 -15.93 -17.08
C ASP A 68 -4.61 -16.48 -15.65
N THR A 69 -3.50 -16.84 -14.99
CA THR A 69 -3.53 -17.34 -13.60
C THR A 69 -4.06 -16.29 -12.62
N GLU A 70 -3.70 -15.02 -12.82
CA GLU A 70 -4.20 -13.90 -12.01
C GLU A 70 -5.70 -13.70 -12.20
N ILE A 71 -6.19 -13.73 -13.45
CA ILE A 71 -7.63 -13.61 -13.76
C ILE A 71 -8.40 -14.80 -13.19
N ASP A 72 -7.86 -16.01 -13.29
CA ASP A 72 -8.49 -17.23 -12.80
C ASP A 72 -8.77 -17.20 -11.29
N SER A 73 -7.93 -16.51 -10.51
CA SER A 73 -8.16 -16.33 -9.07
C SER A 73 -9.46 -15.58 -8.74
N LEU A 74 -10.04 -14.85 -9.70
CA LEU A 74 -11.27 -14.07 -9.49
C LEU A 74 -12.55 -14.87 -9.71
N TRP A 75 -12.49 -16.01 -10.42
CA TRP A 75 -13.69 -16.76 -10.82
C TRP A 75 -13.56 -18.28 -10.67
N CYS A 76 -12.35 -18.84 -10.65
CA CYS A 76 -12.10 -20.24 -10.31
C CYS A 76 -11.94 -20.41 -8.80
N ALA A 77 -12.63 -21.39 -8.24
CA ALA A 77 -12.35 -21.87 -6.90
C ALA A 77 -11.17 -22.86 -6.90
N HIS A 78 -10.32 -22.79 -5.88
CA HIS A 78 -9.14 -23.63 -5.75
C HIS A 78 -9.33 -24.66 -4.63
N LEU A 79 -8.61 -25.78 -4.67
CA LEU A 79 -8.58 -26.71 -3.53
C LEU A 79 -7.87 -26.08 -2.33
N PHE A 80 -6.76 -25.39 -2.62
CA PHE A 80 -5.95 -24.69 -1.63
C PHE A 80 -5.53 -23.33 -2.16
N VAL A 81 -5.39 -22.37 -1.25
CA VAL A 81 -4.91 -21.01 -1.49
C VAL A 81 -3.78 -20.69 -0.51
N VAL A 82 -2.89 -19.78 -0.88
CA VAL A 82 -1.82 -19.30 -0.01
C VAL A 82 -2.27 -18.01 0.65
N ASP A 83 -2.19 -17.92 1.98
CA ASP A 83 -2.54 -16.71 2.71
C ASP A 83 -1.41 -15.67 2.75
N GLU A 84 -1.70 -14.50 3.32
CA GLU A 84 -0.75 -13.38 3.44
C GLU A 84 0.51 -13.70 4.28
N LYS A 85 0.49 -14.79 5.06
CA LYS A 85 1.59 -15.29 5.87
C LYS A 85 2.30 -16.47 5.20
N GLU A 86 2.06 -16.68 3.91
CA GLU A 86 2.59 -17.79 3.12
C GLU A 86 2.11 -19.17 3.62
N ALA A 87 1.00 -19.22 4.36
CA ALA A 87 0.44 -20.49 4.83
C ALA A 87 -0.56 -21.06 3.82
N LEU A 88 -0.41 -22.35 3.49
CA LEU A 88 -1.36 -23.07 2.66
C LEU A 88 -2.66 -23.32 3.43
N ARG A 89 -3.79 -22.89 2.88
CA ARG A 89 -5.13 -23.07 3.47
C ARG A 89 -6.08 -23.77 2.49
N PRO A 90 -6.94 -24.68 2.97
CA PRO A 90 -7.99 -25.24 2.14
C PRO A 90 -9.05 -24.17 1.80
N GLU A 91 -9.54 -24.19 0.57
CA GLU A 91 -10.70 -23.40 0.13
C GLU A 91 -11.86 -24.33 -0.24
N LEU A 92 -11.64 -25.27 -1.18
CA LEU A 92 -12.62 -26.33 -1.52
C LEU A 92 -12.29 -27.73 -0.96
N ALA A 93 -11.08 -27.93 -0.44
CA ALA A 93 -10.61 -29.23 0.05
C ALA A 93 -11.16 -29.61 1.43
#